data_AF-A0A1H1P7J1-F1
#
_entry.id   AF-A0A1H1P7J1-F1
#
_cell.length_a   1.000
_cell.length_b   1.000
_cell.length_c   1.000
_cell.angle_alpha   90.00
_cell.angle_beta   90.00
_cell.angle_gamma   90.00
#
_symmetry.space_group_name_H-M   'P 1'
#
loop_
_entity.id
_entity.type
_entity.pdbx_description
1 polymer ?
#
loop_
_entity_poly.entity_id
_entity_poly.type
_entity_poly.pdbx_seq_one_letter_code
_entity_poly.pdbx_strand_id
1 'polypeptide(L)' 'MNNVLKFVLLIIGIGLVGYGVYNLVTPEFAIDAGPLQVEAHGDNTQSYAMIVFGILSLVGGLAFRKR' A
#
# COMPACT_ATOMS: atom_id res chain seq x y z
N MET A 1 2.87 23.16 -17.92
CA MET A 1 2.27 22.19 -16.97
C MET A 1 3.29 21.11 -16.65
N ASN A 2 4.27 21.52 -15.84
CA ASN A 2 5.57 20.93 -15.62
C ASN A 2 5.65 19.84 -14.51
N ASN A 3 5.68 18.51 -14.73
CA ASN A 3 5.94 17.52 -13.64
C ASN A 3 4.79 17.17 -12.65
N VAL A 4 3.56 17.65 -12.85
CA VAL A 4 2.41 17.37 -11.94
C VAL A 4 2.19 15.86 -11.76
N LEU A 5 2.20 15.09 -12.86
CA LEU A 5 1.97 13.64 -12.83
C LEU A 5 3.04 12.90 -12.01
N LYS A 6 4.31 13.27 -12.18
CA LYS A 6 5.42 12.73 -11.38
C LYS A 6 5.24 13.02 -9.89
N PHE A 7 4.84 14.24 -9.56
CA PHE A 7 4.63 14.66 -8.18
C PHE A 7 3.49 13.89 -7.52
N VAL A 8 2.39 13.71 -8.25
CA VAL A 8 1.22 12.94 -7.79
C VAL A 8 1.57 11.46 -7.60
N LEU A 9 2.27 10.82 -8.55
CA LEU A 9 2.69 9.41 -8.41
C LEU A 9 3.61 9.18 -7.20
N LEU A 10 4.52 10.13 -6.92
CA LEU A 10 5.43 10.03 -5.78
C LEU A 10 4.67 10.18 -4.45
N ILE A 11 3.79 11.17 -4.32
CA ILE A 11 3.01 11.37 -3.10
C ILE A 11 2.10 10.17 -2.82
N ILE A 12 1.38 9.70 -3.83
CA ILE A 12 0.49 8.54 -3.71
C ILE A 12 1.30 7.27 -3.39
N GLY A 13 2.45 7.09 -4.02
CA GLY A 13 3.33 5.95 -3.75
C GLY A 13 3.83 5.92 -2.31
N ILE A 14 4.28 7.06 -1.77
CA ILE A 14 4.73 7.16 -0.36
C ILE A 14 3.56 6.84 0.59
N GLY A 15 2.38 7.40 0.32
CA GLY A 15 1.18 7.14 1.12
C GLY A 15 0.77 5.66 1.15
N LEU A 16 0.74 5.02 -0.02
CA LEU A 16 0.41 3.59 -0.15
C LEU A 16 1.42 2.68 0.56
N VAL A 17 2.72 2.95 0.42
CA VAL A 17 3.75 2.17 1.11
C VAL A 17 3.65 2.37 2.62
N GLY A 18 3.50 3.61 3.09
CA GLY A 18 3.37 3.92 4.51
C GLY A 18 2.14 3.25 5.14
N TYR A 19 0.98 3.34 4.47
CA TYR A 19 -0.26 2.74 4.95
C TYR A 19 -0.22 1.20 4.88
N GLY A 20 0.32 0.63 3.80
CA GLY A 20 0.49 -0.82 3.68
C GLY A 20 1.42 -1.39 4.75
N VAL A 21 2.53 -0.70 5.07
CA VAL A 21 3.42 -1.09 6.17
C VAL A 21 2.73 -0.92 7.53
N TYR A 22 1.98 0.17 7.74
CA TYR A 22 1.22 0.38 8.97
C TYR A 22 0.20 -0.75 9.21
N ASN A 23 -0.51 -1.20 8.17
CA ASN A 23 -1.48 -2.30 8.25
C ASN A 23 -0.80 -3.68 8.44
N LEU A 24 0.45 -3.85 8.01
CA LEU A 24 1.24 -5.05 8.32
C LEU A 24 1.71 -5.07 9.78
N VAL A 25 2.13 -3.91 10.31
CA VAL A 25 2.66 -3.79 11.69
C VAL A 25 1.53 -3.78 12.71
N THR A 26 0.39 -3.21 12.34
CA THR A 26 -0.81 -3.07 13.17
C THR A 26 -1.95 -3.79 12.45
N PRO A 27 -2.06 -5.12 12.57
CA PRO A 27 -3.15 -5.86 11.97
C PRO A 27 -4.44 -5.51 12.73
N GLU A 28 -5.10 -4.45 12.28
CA GLU A 28 -6.36 -3.94 12.84
C GLU A 28 -7.58 -4.85 12.56
N PHE A 29 -7.35 -6.02 11.96
CA PHE A 29 -8.36 -7.03 11.62
C PHE A 29 -8.36 -8.29 12.49
N ALA A 30 -7.51 -8.38 13.53
CA ALA A 30 -7.67 -9.42 14.55
C ALA A 30 -8.74 -8.99 15.57
N ILE A 31 -9.98 -8.75 15.12
CA ILE A 31 -11.11 -8.70 16.06
C ILE A 31 -11.36 -10.15 16.47
N ASP A 32 -10.87 -10.50 17.66
CA ASP A 32 -11.11 -11.76 18.35
C ASP A 32 -12.60 -11.84 18.73
N ALA A 33 -13.44 -12.15 17.74
CA ALA A 33 -14.88 -12.28 17.87
C ALA A 33 -15.27 -13.67 18.39
N GLY A 34 -14.69 -14.09 19.52
CA GLY A 34 -15.10 -15.30 20.25
C GLY A 34 -15.12 -16.58 19.39
N PRO A 35 -15.96 -17.59 19.72
CA PRO A 35 -15.82 -18.98 19.26
C PRO A 35 -16.08 -19.20 17.76
N LEU A 36 -16.43 -18.14 17.02
CA LEU A 36 -16.45 -18.17 15.57
C LEU A 36 -15.02 -17.90 15.09
N GLN A 37 -14.20 -18.96 15.08
CA GLN A 37 -13.07 -19.05 14.15
C GLN A 37 -13.66 -19.10 12.74
N VAL A 38 -14.18 -17.97 12.28
CA VAL A 38 -14.19 -17.68 10.86
C VAL A 38 -12.73 -17.83 10.48
N GLU A 39 -12.44 -18.64 9.47
CA GLU A 39 -11.15 -18.61 8.80
C GLU A 39 -11.00 -17.20 8.19
N ALA A 40 -10.76 -16.20 9.04
CA ALA A 40 -10.06 -15.00 8.69
C ALA A 40 -8.69 -15.53 8.30
N HIS A 41 -8.57 -15.97 7.04
CA HIS A 41 -7.32 -15.94 6.34
C HIS A 41 -6.65 -14.67 6.81
N GLY A 42 -5.52 -14.81 7.52
CA GLY A 42 -4.70 -13.69 7.95
C GLY A 42 -4.18 -13.03 6.69
N ASP A 43 -5.05 -12.27 6.03
CA ASP A 43 -4.93 -11.93 4.63
C ASP A 43 -4.09 -10.67 4.53
N ASN A 44 -2.84 -10.84 4.94
CA ASN A 44 -1.76 -9.90 4.69
C ASN A 44 -1.53 -9.73 3.19
N THR A 45 -2.18 -10.53 2.32
CA THR A 45 -2.21 -10.38 0.86
C THR A 45 -2.64 -8.98 0.46
N GLN A 46 -3.66 -8.41 1.10
CA GLN A 46 -4.13 -7.06 0.77
C GLN A 46 -3.07 -6.01 1.13
N SER A 47 -2.43 -6.13 2.30
CA SER A 47 -1.34 -5.25 2.73
C SER A 47 -0.10 -5.40 1.84
N TYR A 48 0.28 -6.63 1.48
CA TYR A 48 1.38 -6.91 0.55
C TYR A 48 1.09 -6.34 -0.84
N ALA A 49 -0.13 -6.50 -1.35
CA ALA A 49 -0.53 -5.92 -2.63
C ALA A 49 -0.44 -4.38 -2.58
N MET A 50 -0.94 -3.74 -1.53
CA MET A 50 -0.83 -2.28 -1.35
C MET A 50 0.62 -1.80 -1.34
N ILE A 51 1.53 -2.52 -0.67
CA ILE A 51 2.96 -2.19 -0.66
C ILE A 51 3.58 -2.36 -2.04
N VAL A 52 3.29 -3.47 -2.74
CA VAL A 52 3.81 -3.72 -4.09
C VAL A 52 3.33 -2.64 -5.07
N PHE A 53 2.05 -2.28 -5.04
CA PHE A 53 1.51 -1.19 -5.85
C PHE A 53 2.12 0.16 -5.47
N GLY A 54 2.33 0.42 -4.18
CA GLY A 54 3.02 1.62 -3.70
C GLY A 54 4.45 1.72 -4.25
N ILE A 55 5.23 0.63 -4.18
CA ILE A 55 6.58 0.55 -4.75
C ILE A 55 6.55 0.75 -6.28
N LEU A 56 5.63 0.09 -6.99
CA LEU A 56 5.47 0.28 -8.45
C LEU A 56 5.13 1.73 -8.80
N SER A 57 4.31 2.41 -8.00
CA SER A 57 4.01 3.83 -8.18
C SER A 57 5.23 4.71 -7.95
N LEU A 58 6.06 4.42 -6.94
CA LEU A 58 7.31 5.13 -6.68
C LEU A 58 8.32 4.94 -7.82
N VAL A 59 8.50 3.70 -8.27
CA VAL A 59 9.36 3.35 -9.40
C VAL A 59 8.85 4.02 -10.67
N GLY A 60 7.54 3.96 -10.94
CA GLY A 60 6.90 4.61 -12.08
C GLY A 60 7.05 6.13 -12.04
N GLY A 61 6.90 6.76 -10.87
CA GLY A 61 7.10 8.20 -10.68
C GLY A 61 8.57 8.64 -10.84
N LEU A 62 9.52 7.83 -10.36
CA LEU A 62 10.96 8.07 -10.56
C LEU A 62 11.38 7.87 -12.02
N ALA A 63 10.92 6.78 -12.64
CA ALA A 63 11.16 6.45 -14.04
C ALA A 63 10.39 7.36 -15.01
N PHE A 64 9.40 8.13 -14.53
CA PHE A 64 8.73 9.18 -15.30
C PHE A 64 9.73 10.30 -15.62
N ARG A 65 10.48 10.08 -16.69
CA ARG A 65 11.38 11.04 -17.31
C ARG A 65 10.60 11.75 -18.39
N LYS A 66 10.35 13.04 -18.17
CA LYS A 66 9.78 13.95 -19.15
C LYS A 66 10.62 13.87 -20.44
N ARG A 67 10.07 13.29 -21.51
CA ARG A 67 10.50 13.62 -22.88
C ARG A 67 9.88 14.96 -23.26
#